data_AF-A0A957LUC8-F1
#
_entry.id   AF-A0A957LUC8-F1
#
_cell.length_a   1.000
_cell.length_b   1.000
_cell.length_c   1.000
_cell.angle_alpha   90.00
_cell.angle_beta   90.00
_cell.angle_gamma   90.00
#
_symmetry.space_group_name_H-M   'P 1'
#
loop_
_entity.id
_entity.type
_entity.pdbx_description
1 polymer ?
#
loop_
_entity_poly.entity_id
_entity_poly.type
_entity_poly.pdbx_seq_one_letter_code
_entity_poly.pdbx_strand_id
1 'polypeptide(L)'
;MVWPLAKALIWLDGVLQRIGMPYHWGFAIIVFTLIIKLITFPLTLTQIRGMQAQKELQPKIQELQKKYGKDREKLSRAQMELYQEAGVNPLSGCLPLVIQMPILFGLYSALVAIGPSLTDASFFWIPNLGFPQYTQGLSWISQLWQAGTSVPPELA
;
A
#
# COMPACT_ATOMS: atom_id res chain seq x y z
N MET A 1 17.90 4.47 -11.39
CA MET A 1 17.47 5.31 -10.25
C MET A 1 17.13 4.50 -8.98
N VAL A 2 16.66 3.24 -9.05
CA VAL A 2 16.26 2.43 -7.86
C VAL A 2 17.42 1.66 -7.20
N TRP A 3 18.61 1.72 -7.80
CA TRP A 3 19.83 1.06 -7.32
C TRP A 3 20.26 1.35 -5.85
N PRO A 4 20.15 2.60 -5.31
CA PRO A 4 20.43 2.85 -3.90
C PRO A 4 19.42 2.16 -2.98
N LEU A 5 18.18 1.99 -3.44
CA LEU A 5 17.11 1.33 -2.71
C LEU A 5 17.41 -0.17 -2.54
N ALA A 6 17.85 -0.81 -3.63
CA ALA A 6 18.27 -2.21 -3.59
C ALA A 6 19.50 -2.42 -2.68
N LYS A 7 20.49 -1.52 -2.75
CA LYS A 7 21.64 -1.54 -1.83
C LYS A 7 21.24 -1.39 -0.37
N ALA A 8 20.28 -0.49 -0.07
CA ALA A 8 19.77 -0.32 1.29
C ALA A 8 19.10 -1.61 1.79
N LEU A 9 18.34 -2.30 0.93
CA LEU A 9 17.72 -3.58 1.28
C LEU A 9 18.75 -4.69 1.51
N ILE A 10 19.75 -4.81 0.64
CA ILE A 10 20.84 -5.81 0.77
C ILE A 10 21.70 -5.53 2.01
N TRP A 11 21.93 -4.27 2.33
CA TRP A 11 22.63 -3.89 3.56
C TRP A 11 21.82 -4.24 4.81
N LEU A 12 20.50 -3.96 4.81
CA LEU A 12 19.58 -4.36 5.87
C LEU A 12 19.53 -5.88 6.06
N ASP A 13 19.48 -6.61 4.94
CA ASP A 13 19.52 -8.06 4.93
C ASP A 13 20.82 -8.60 5.55
N GLY A 14 21.97 -8.05 5.16
CA GLY A 14 23.26 -8.42 5.74
C GLY A 14 23.38 -8.13 7.24
N VAL A 15 22.70 -7.10 7.74
CA VAL A 15 22.59 -6.82 9.20
C VAL A 15 21.70 -7.86 9.88
N LEU A 16 20.55 -8.18 9.30
CA LEU A 16 19.59 -9.18 9.82
C LEU A 16 20.17 -10.61 9.79
N GLN A 17 20.95 -10.94 8.77
CA GLN A 17 21.66 -12.22 8.66
C GLN A 17 22.74 -12.36 9.75
N ARG A 18 23.47 -11.28 10.09
CA ARG A 18 24.44 -11.28 11.21
C ARG A 18 23.79 -11.47 12.58
N ILE A 19 22.53 -11.09 12.71
CA ILE A 19 21.71 -11.29 13.93
C ILE A 19 21.18 -12.73 14.00
N GLY A 20 21.36 -13.55 12.95
CA GLY A 20 20.97 -14.97 12.94
C GLY A 20 19.46 -15.20 12.82
N MET A 21 18.72 -14.22 12.29
CA MET A 21 17.26 -14.29 12.23
C MET A 21 16.78 -15.18 11.06
N PRO A 22 15.89 -16.16 11.30
CA PRO A 22 15.21 -16.87 10.22
C PRO A 22 14.32 -15.88 9.44
N TYR A 23 14.21 -16.06 8.13
CA TYR A 23 13.41 -15.19 7.25
C TYR A 23 13.92 -13.74 7.10
N HIS A 24 15.22 -13.53 7.16
CA HIS A 24 15.92 -12.23 7.02
C HIS A 24 15.41 -11.37 5.86
N TRP A 25 15.16 -11.97 4.69
CA TRP A 25 14.62 -11.28 3.53
C TRP A 25 13.23 -10.66 3.74
N GLY A 26 12.31 -11.38 4.40
CA GLY A 26 10.97 -10.86 4.66
C GLY A 26 10.97 -9.75 5.72
N PHE A 27 11.80 -9.90 6.76
CA PHE A 27 12.00 -8.83 7.74
C PHE A 27 12.68 -7.60 7.13
N ALA A 28 13.61 -7.77 6.19
CA ALA A 28 14.25 -6.66 5.47
C ALA A 28 13.21 -5.82 4.73
N ILE A 29 12.25 -6.46 4.05
CA ILE A 29 11.15 -5.78 3.35
C ILE A 29 10.22 -5.05 4.33
N ILE A 30 9.88 -5.67 5.46
CA ILE A 30 9.02 -5.06 6.50
C ILE A 30 9.70 -3.84 7.12
N VAL A 31 10.97 -3.96 7.48
CA VAL A 31 11.75 -2.86 8.08
C VAL A 31 11.92 -1.73 7.07
N PHE A 32 12.20 -2.06 5.81
CA PHE A 32 12.32 -1.08 4.74
C PHE A 32 11.01 -0.31 4.52
N THR A 33 9.88 -1.01 4.49
CA THR A 33 8.56 -0.36 4.40
C THR A 33 8.25 0.48 5.63
N LEU A 34 8.61 0.04 6.84
CA LEU A 34 8.48 0.84 8.07
C LEU A 34 9.30 2.14 8.03
N ILE A 35 10.54 2.09 7.54
CA ILE A 35 11.40 3.26 7.40
C ILE A 35 10.79 4.27 6.43
N ILE A 36 10.34 3.82 5.25
CA ILE A 36 9.64 4.69 4.31
C ILE A 36 8.38 5.27 4.96
N LYS A 37 7.59 4.45 5.66
CA LYS A 37 6.37 4.91 6.33
C LYS A 37 6.67 5.95 7.39
N LEU A 38 7.75 5.81 8.16
CA LEU A 38 8.20 6.77 9.16
C LEU A 38 8.60 8.10 8.54
N ILE A 39 9.37 8.07 7.45
CA ILE A 39 9.77 9.29 6.72
C ILE A 39 8.55 9.99 6.12
N THR A 40 7.59 9.21 5.60
CA THR A 40 6.38 9.74 4.96
C THR A 40 5.28 10.06 5.97
N PHE A 41 5.39 9.61 7.23
CA PHE A 41 4.40 9.82 8.29
C PHE A 41 4.00 11.29 8.53
N PRO A 42 4.92 12.26 8.67
CA PRO A 42 4.54 13.67 8.82
C PRO A 42 3.74 14.18 7.61
N LEU A 43 4.05 13.70 6.42
CA LEU A 43 3.31 14.02 5.20
C LEU A 43 1.90 13.41 5.23
N THR A 44 1.79 12.15 5.65
CA THR A 44 0.50 11.45 5.82
C THR A 44 -0.41 12.12 6.84
N LEU A 45 0.13 12.64 7.95
CA LEU A 45 -0.66 13.39 8.93
C LEU A 45 -1.33 14.63 8.31
N THR A 46 -0.64 15.31 7.41
CA THR A 46 -1.18 16.47 6.69
C THR A 46 -2.32 16.05 5.74
N GLN A 47 -2.17 14.89 5.09
CA GLN A 47 -3.22 14.31 4.23
C GLN A 47 -4.46 13.92 5.02
N ILE A 48 -4.29 13.32 6.21
CA ILE A 48 -5.40 12.91 7.08
C ILE A 48 -6.21 14.12 7.54
N ARG A 49 -5.54 15.22 7.92
CA ARG A 49 -6.22 16.47 8.30
C ARG A 49 -7.07 17.04 7.15
N GLY A 50 -6.54 17.04 5.92
CA GLY A 50 -7.28 17.47 4.73
C GLY A 50 -8.51 16.59 4.44
N MET A 51 -8.39 15.27 4.61
CA MET A 51 -9.52 14.35 4.45
C MET A 51 -10.61 14.55 5.51
N GLN A 52 -10.23 14.88 6.75
CA GLN A 52 -11.19 15.13 7.82
C GLN A 52 -11.99 16.41 7.60
N ALA A 53 -11.32 17.48 7.15
CA ALA A 53 -11.99 18.73 6.77
C ALA A 53 -12.98 18.53 5.60
N GLN A 54 -12.67 17.65 4.64
CA GLN A 54 -13.62 17.27 3.59
C GLN A 54 -14.81 16.45 4.13
N LYS A 55 -14.59 15.57 5.12
CA LYS A 55 -15.69 14.81 5.75
C LYS A 55 -16.68 15.72 6.45
N GLU A 56 -16.20 16.78 7.11
CA GLU A 56 -17.05 17.78 7.75
C GLU A 56 -17.91 18.56 6.74
N LEU A 57 -17.46 18.68 5.49
CA LEU A 57 -18.21 19.32 4.40
C LEU A 57 -19.21 18.39 3.70
N GLN A 58 -19.10 17.07 3.82
CA GLN A 58 -20.06 16.12 3.24
C GLN A 58 -21.53 16.44 3.53
N PRO A 59 -21.97 16.76 4.78
CA PRO A 59 -23.37 17.07 5.04
C PRO A 59 -23.85 18.30 4.26
N LYS A 60 -23.04 19.37 4.19
CA LYS A 60 -23.37 20.58 3.41
C LYS A 60 -23.40 20.30 1.90
N ILE A 61 -22.51 19.43 1.41
CA ILE A 61 -22.53 18.97 0.02
C ILE A 61 -23.81 18.19 -0.28
N GLN A 62 -24.31 17.37 0.64
CA GLN A 62 -25.58 16.65 0.48
C GLN A 62 -26.78 17.61 0.45
N GLU A 63 -26.77 18.69 1.25
CA GLU A 63 -27.80 19.73 1.18
C GLU A 63 -27.79 20.45 -0.17
N LEU A 64 -26.62 20.80 -0.70
CA LEU A 64 -26.47 21.35 -2.05
C LEU A 64 -26.97 20.38 -3.13
N GLN A 65 -26.70 19.08 -2.99
CA GLN A 65 -27.21 18.05 -3.90
C GLN A 65 -28.75 17.95 -3.84
N LYS A 66 -29.36 18.10 -2.66
CA LYS A 66 -30.83 18.14 -2.52
C LYS A 66 -31.43 19.41 -3.15
N LYS A 67 -30.75 20.56 -3.01
CA LYS A 67 -31.23 21.86 -3.50
C LYS A 67 -31.04 22.06 -5.02
N TYR A 68 -29.91 21.60 -5.57
CA TYR A 68 -29.50 21.83 -6.96
C TYR A 68 -29.33 20.54 -7.78
N GLY A 69 -29.76 19.37 -7.28
CA GLY A 69 -29.55 18.08 -7.94
C GLY A 69 -30.10 17.97 -9.38
N LYS A 70 -31.08 18.82 -9.75
CA LYS A 70 -31.61 18.90 -11.12
C LYS A 70 -30.73 19.72 -12.09
N ASP A 71 -29.82 20.54 -11.56
CA ASP A 71 -29.04 21.51 -12.32
C ASP A 71 -27.54 21.32 -12.03
N ARG A 72 -26.93 20.41 -12.80
CA ARG A 72 -25.53 19.95 -12.58
C ARG A 72 -24.51 21.09 -12.64
N GLU A 73 -24.73 22.09 -13.50
CA GLU A 73 -23.84 23.24 -13.58
C GLU A 73 -23.87 24.07 -12.29
N LYS A 74 -25.06 24.40 -11.79
CA LYS A 74 -25.20 25.15 -10.53
C LYS A 74 -24.68 24.37 -9.34
N LEU A 75 -24.91 23.06 -9.32
CA LEU A 75 -24.39 22.17 -8.28
C LEU A 75 -22.86 22.15 -8.25
N SER A 76 -22.20 22.08 -9.42
CA SER A 76 -20.74 22.14 -9.50
C SER A 76 -20.17 23.47 -9.00
N ARG A 77 -20.78 24.59 -9.41
CA ARG A 77 -20.36 25.94 -8.97
C ARG A 77 -20.54 26.13 -7.47
N ALA A 78 -21.72 25.80 -6.93
CA ALA A 78 -22.00 25.94 -5.51
C ALA A 78 -21.14 25.01 -4.63
N GLN A 79 -20.81 23.80 -5.11
CA GLN A 79 -19.86 22.93 -4.43
C GLN A 79 -18.46 23.55 -4.39
N MET A 80 -18.00 24.12 -5.51
CA MET A 80 -16.68 24.76 -5.58
C MET A 80 -16.59 26.00 -4.68
N GLU A 81 -17.65 26.82 -4.65
CA GLU A 81 -17.76 27.98 -3.77
C GLU A 81 -17.74 27.56 -2.29
N LEU A 82 -18.48 26.51 -1.92
CA LEU A 82 -18.47 25.95 -0.57
C LEU A 82 -17.08 25.45 -0.15
N TYR A 83 -16.33 24.81 -1.06
CA TYR A 83 -14.95 24.38 -0.78
C TYR A 83 -14.00 25.58 -0.57
N GLN A 84 -14.19 26.67 -1.32
CA GLN A 84 -13.41 27.90 -1.17
C GLN A 84 -13.73 28.63 0.14
N GLU A 85 -15.01 28.78 0.49
CA GLU A 85 -15.44 29.38 1.75
C GLU A 85 -14.93 28.61 2.97
N ALA A 86 -14.90 27.28 2.89
CA ALA A 86 -14.38 26.44 3.96
C ALA A 86 -12.85 26.35 3.99
N GLY A 87 -12.15 26.90 2.98
CA GLY A 87 -10.69 26.82 2.87
C GLY A 87 -10.16 25.39 2.70
N VAL A 88 -10.98 24.46 2.23
CA VAL A 88 -10.61 23.04 2.09
C VAL A 88 -10.27 22.72 0.64
N ASN A 89 -9.06 22.22 0.40
CA ASN A 89 -8.63 21.83 -0.93
C ASN A 89 -9.21 20.44 -1.31
N PRO A 90 -10.06 20.32 -2.35
CA PRO A 90 -10.64 19.04 -2.78
C PRO A 90 -9.57 18.01 -3.20
N LEU A 91 -8.40 18.47 -3.62
CA LEU A 91 -7.27 17.62 -4.05
C LEU A 91 -6.52 16.97 -2.89
N SER A 92 -6.72 17.42 -1.65
CA SER A 92 -6.08 16.81 -0.48
C SER A 92 -6.48 15.33 -0.28
N GLY A 93 -7.65 14.92 -0.78
CA GLY A 93 -8.15 13.55 -0.69
C GLY A 93 -7.54 12.56 -1.69
N CYS A 94 -7.05 13.01 -2.85
CA CYS A 94 -6.40 12.14 -3.86
C CYS A 94 -4.87 12.13 -3.76
N LEU A 95 -4.29 13.07 -3.00
CA LEU A 95 -2.85 13.15 -2.73
C LEU A 95 -2.23 11.85 -2.17
N PRO A 96 -2.90 11.07 -1.28
CA PRO A 96 -2.38 9.78 -0.81
C PRO A 96 -2.21 8.76 -1.95
N LEU A 97 -3.15 8.73 -2.89
CA LEU A 97 -3.16 7.81 -4.03
C LEU A 97 -2.00 8.10 -4.99
N VAL A 98 -1.77 9.39 -5.27
CA VAL A 98 -0.68 9.83 -6.15
C VAL A 98 0.69 9.49 -5.55
N ILE A 99 0.86 9.60 -4.23
CA ILE A 99 2.11 9.25 -3.54
C ILE A 99 2.27 7.73 -3.37
N GLN A 100 1.17 6.98 -3.25
CA GLN A 100 1.22 5.53 -3.11
C GLN A 100 1.70 4.83 -4.39
N MET A 101 1.35 5.34 -5.56
CA MET A 101 1.75 4.75 -6.85
C MET A 101 3.28 4.65 -7.01
N PRO A 102 4.07 5.72 -6.79
CA PRO A 102 5.53 5.66 -6.77
C PRO A 102 6.12 4.67 -5.76
N ILE A 103 5.55 4.58 -4.56
CA ILE A 103 6.03 3.66 -3.51
C ILE A 103 5.83 2.22 -3.96
N LEU A 104 4.68 1.91 -4.56
CA LEU A 104 4.40 0.57 -5.10
C LEU A 104 5.36 0.22 -6.25
N PHE A 105 5.56 1.13 -7.21
CA PHE A 105 6.52 0.92 -8.31
C PHE A 105 7.96 0.79 -7.82
N GLY A 106 8.36 1.57 -6.82
CA GLY A 106 9.68 1.51 -6.19
C GLY A 106 9.92 0.18 -5.48
N LEU A 107 8.94 -0.30 -4.71
CA LEU A 107 9.00 -1.61 -4.06
C LEU A 107 9.04 -2.74 -5.09
N TYR A 108 8.17 -2.71 -6.11
CA TYR A 108 8.16 -3.70 -7.18
C TYR A 108 9.49 -3.74 -7.94
N SER A 109 10.04 -2.57 -8.29
CA SER A 109 11.34 -2.48 -8.97
C SER A 109 12.49 -3.00 -8.10
N ALA A 110 12.44 -2.75 -6.78
CA ALA A 110 13.43 -3.27 -5.85
C ALA A 110 13.34 -4.81 -5.71
N LEU A 111 12.12 -5.35 -5.60
CA LEU A 111 11.87 -6.80 -5.60
C LEU A 111 12.38 -7.45 -6.90
N VAL A 112 12.07 -6.87 -8.06
CA VAL A 112 12.55 -7.37 -9.36
C VAL A 112 14.09 -7.32 -9.45
N ALA A 113 14.72 -6.25 -8.95
CA ALA A 113 16.16 -6.11 -8.97
C ALA A 113 16.89 -7.13 -8.07
N ILE A 114 16.23 -7.61 -7.03
CA ILE A 114 16.79 -8.57 -6.05
C ILE A 114 16.20 -9.98 -6.27
N GLY A 115 15.36 -10.15 -7.29
CA GLY A 115 14.71 -11.41 -7.66
C GLY A 115 15.63 -12.63 -7.64
N PRO A 116 16.85 -12.58 -8.23
CA PRO A 116 17.79 -13.71 -8.21
C PRO A 116 18.28 -14.14 -6.82
N SER A 117 18.16 -13.27 -5.80
CA SER A 117 18.54 -13.56 -4.41
C SER A 117 17.34 -13.92 -3.53
N LEU A 118 16.12 -13.67 -4.02
CA LEU A 118 14.84 -13.96 -3.34
C LEU A 118 14.23 -15.29 -3.77
N THR A 119 14.80 -15.96 -4.77
CA THR A 119 14.33 -17.25 -5.32
C THR A 119 14.35 -18.40 -4.32
N ASP A 120 15.12 -18.31 -3.22
CA ASP A 120 15.12 -19.30 -2.14
C ASP A 120 14.54 -18.74 -0.83
N ALA A 121 14.04 -17.49 -0.86
CA ALA A 121 13.52 -16.82 0.32
C ALA A 121 12.03 -17.13 0.51
N SER A 122 11.73 -18.07 1.40
CA SER A 122 10.39 -18.31 1.93
C SER A 122 10.08 -17.35 3.08
N PHE A 123 8.82 -17.01 3.32
CA PHE A 123 8.41 -16.17 4.46
C PHE A 123 7.13 -16.71 5.10
N PHE A 124 7.26 -17.32 6.28
CA PHE A 124 6.13 -17.90 7.01
C PHE A 124 5.34 -18.91 6.15
N TRP A 125 4.17 -18.52 5.62
CA TRP A 125 3.30 -19.33 4.75
C TRP A 125 3.53 -19.08 3.26
N ILE A 126 4.39 -18.14 2.89
CA ILE A 126 4.71 -17.78 1.50
C ILE A 126 5.90 -18.64 1.05
N PRO A 127 5.70 -19.54 0.07
CA PRO A 127 6.74 -20.47 -0.37
C PRO A 127 7.92 -19.76 -1.05
N ASN A 128 7.67 -18.58 -1.64
CA ASN A 128 8.68 -17.85 -2.39
C ASN A 128 8.34 -16.35 -2.50
N LEU A 129 9.29 -15.48 -2.11
CA LEU A 129 9.16 -14.02 -2.21
C LEU A 129 9.57 -13.46 -3.58
N GLY A 130 10.26 -14.25 -4.42
CA GLY A 130 10.92 -13.79 -5.65
C GLY A 130 10.12 -13.93 -6.95
N PHE A 131 9.02 -14.68 -6.99
CA PHE A 131 8.32 -14.99 -8.25
C PHE A 131 6.91 -14.37 -8.36
N PRO A 132 6.60 -13.65 -9.46
CA PRO A 132 5.25 -13.54 -9.97
C PRO A 132 4.97 -14.77 -10.86
N GLN A 133 4.50 -15.89 -10.29
CA GLN A 133 3.96 -16.96 -11.13
C GLN A 133 2.52 -16.60 -11.52
N TYR A 134 2.33 -16.07 -12.74
CA TYR A 134 1.00 -15.78 -13.31
C TYR A 134 0.08 -17.02 -13.40
N THR A 135 0.65 -18.22 -13.31
CA THR A 135 -0.05 -19.51 -13.39
C THR A 135 -0.54 -20.04 -12.04
N GLN A 136 0.12 -19.67 -10.93
CA GLN A 136 -0.24 -20.12 -9.58
C GLN A 136 -0.90 -19.00 -8.76
N GLY A 137 -0.64 -17.72 -9.02
CA GLY A 137 -1.37 -16.60 -8.40
C GLY A 137 -1.62 -16.75 -6.89
N LEU A 138 -2.89 -16.68 -6.47
CA LEU A 138 -3.37 -16.94 -5.10
C LEU A 138 -3.92 -18.38 -4.93
N SER A 139 -3.56 -19.32 -5.81
CA SER A 139 -4.05 -20.72 -5.77
C SER A 139 -3.72 -21.38 -4.43
N TRP A 140 -2.58 -21.06 -3.84
CA TRP A 140 -2.18 -21.52 -2.50
C TRP A 140 -3.15 -21.05 -1.39
N ILE A 141 -3.84 -19.92 -1.54
CA ILE A 141 -4.90 -19.48 -0.60
C ILE A 141 -6.12 -20.38 -0.74
N SER A 142 -6.52 -20.71 -1.98
CA SER A 142 -7.62 -21.67 -2.19
C SER A 142 -7.26 -23.07 -1.66
N GLN A 143 -5.98 -23.46 -1.75
CA GLN A 143 -5.49 -24.72 -1.20
C GLN A 143 -5.44 -24.70 0.34
N LEU A 144 -5.07 -23.58 0.97
CA LEU A 144 -5.14 -23.42 2.44
C LEU A 144 -6.59 -23.41 2.95
N TRP A 145 -7.53 -22.82 2.21
CA TRP A 145 -8.95 -22.88 2.53
C TRP A 145 -9.50 -24.30 2.42
N GLN A 146 -9.01 -25.09 1.46
CA GLN A 146 -9.35 -26.51 1.33
C GLN A 146 -8.67 -27.36 2.42
N ALA A 147 -7.41 -27.08 2.74
CA ALA A 147 -6.64 -27.77 3.80
C ALA A 147 -7.19 -27.53 5.22
N GLY A 148 -7.86 -26.40 5.46
CA GLY A 148 -8.60 -26.15 6.71
C GLY A 148 -9.84 -27.03 6.90
N THR A 149 -10.31 -27.69 5.84
CA THR A 149 -11.44 -28.64 5.85
C THR A 149 -11.06 -30.08 5.53
N SER A 150 -9.79 -30.40 5.27
CA SER A 150 -9.35 -31.77 5.02
C SER A 150 -7.89 -31.97 5.43
N VAL A 151 -7.71 -32.67 6.55
CA VAL A 151 -6.47 -33.41 6.84
C VAL A 151 -6.19 -34.34 5.63
N PRO A 152 -5.04 -34.23 4.94
CA PRO A 152 -4.73 -35.12 3.83
C PRO A 152 -4.50 -36.56 4.37
N PRO A 153 -5.22 -37.58 3.89
CA PRO A 153 -5.04 -38.97 4.32
C PRO A 153 -3.84 -39.66 3.65
N GLU A 154 -2.81 -38.92 3.26
CA GLU A 154 -1.62 -39.45 2.55
C GLU A 154 -0.34 -39.38 3.41
N LEU A 155 -0.52 -39.36 4.75
CA LEU A 155 0.47 -39.76 5.75
C LEU A 155 -0.20 -40.66 6.80
N ALA A 156 -0.75 -41.79 6.33
CA ALA A 156 -1.01 -42.99 7.12
C ALA A 156 -0.15 -44.13 6.56
#